data_AF-A0A7V1BW11-F1
#
_entry.id   AF-A0A7V1BW11-F1
#
_cell.length_a   1.000
_cell.length_b   1.000
_cell.length_c   1.000
_cell.angle_alpha   90.00
_cell.angle_beta   90.00
_cell.angle_gamma   90.00
#
_symmetry.space_group_name_H-M   'P 1'
#
loop_
_entity.id
_entity.type
_entity.pdbx_description
1 polymer ?
#
loop_
_entity_poly.entity_id
_entity_poly.type
_entity_poly.pdbx_seq_one_letter_code
_entity_poly.pdbx_strand_id
1 'polypeptide(L)' 'MDKEQVLKTVKDGGVKFIRLWFTDIVGQMKSFAITESELEVALENGMGFDGSSITGYQDIEESDMIAMPDPSTFKLLP' A
#
# COMPACT_ATOMS: atom_id res chain seq x y z
N MET A 1 -1.38 -6.26 13.89
CA MET A 1 -1.18 -7.68 13.52
C MET A 1 0.25 -7.83 13.06
N ASP A 2 0.83 -9.01 13.17
CA ASP A 2 2.12 -9.29 12.54
C ASP A 2 1.94 -9.55 11.02
N LYS A 3 3.04 -9.52 10.27
CA LYS A 3 3.04 -9.77 8.82
C LYS A 3 2.42 -11.12 8.46
N GLU A 4 2.74 -12.16 9.23
CA GLU A 4 2.31 -13.54 8.98
C GLU A 4 0.78 -13.69 9.14
N GLN A 5 0.21 -13.04 10.15
CA GLN A 5 -1.23 -12.97 10.40
C GLN A 5 -1.95 -12.27 9.26
N VAL A 6 -1.39 -11.18 8.72
CA VAL A 6 -1.99 -10.46 7.58
C VAL A 6 -2.03 -11.36 6.34
N LEU A 7 -0.91 -11.98 5.98
CA LEU A 7 -0.82 -12.90 4.84
C LEU A 7 -1.79 -14.08 4.98
N LYS A 8 -1.86 -14.67 6.18
CA LYS A 8 -2.80 -15.75 6.47
C LYS A 8 -4.25 -15.29 6.33
N THR A 9 -4.59 -14.12 6.87
CA THR A 9 -5.95 -13.58 6.83
C THR A 9 -6.41 -13.32 5.40
N VAL A 10 -5.54 -12.77 4.56
CA VAL A 10 -5.82 -12.52 3.13
C VAL A 10 -6.06 -13.83 2.39
N LYS A 11 -5.22 -14.84 2.63
CA LYS A 11 -5.35 -16.17 2.00
C LYS A 11 -6.60 -16.91 2.46
N ASP A 12 -6.85 -16.99 3.76
CA ASP A 12 -7.99 -17.71 4.34
C ASP A 12 -9.32 -17.04 3.99
N GLY A 13 -9.32 -15.70 3.89
CA GLY A 13 -10.50 -14.90 3.50
C GLY A 13 -10.75 -14.82 1.99
N GLY A 14 -9.88 -15.38 1.15
CA GLY A 14 -9.99 -15.31 -0.32
C GLY A 14 -9.94 -13.89 -0.87
N VAL A 15 -9.21 -12.98 -0.19
CA VAL A 15 -9.14 -11.56 -0.56
C VAL A 15 -8.30 -11.40 -1.83
N LYS A 16 -8.92 -10.87 -2.90
CA LYS A 16 -8.25 -10.70 -4.19
C LYS A 16 -7.55 -9.37 -4.41
N PHE A 17 -8.01 -8.34 -3.70
CA PHE A 17 -7.47 -6.99 -3.84
C PHE A 17 -7.22 -6.39 -2.47
N ILE A 18 -6.06 -5.77 -2.32
CA ILE A 18 -5.64 -5.05 -1.12
C ILE A 18 -5.38 -3.61 -1.54
N ARG A 19 -5.92 -2.64 -0.80
CA ARG A 19 -5.64 -1.23 -1.03
C ARG A 19 -4.61 -0.73 -0.05
N LEU A 20 -3.55 -0.12 -0.56
CA LEU A 20 -2.60 0.64 0.24
C LEU A 20 -3.10 2.08 0.31
N TRP A 21 -3.39 2.54 1.53
CA TRP A 21 -3.89 3.89 1.81
C TRP A 21 -2.78 4.76 2.37
N PHE A 22 -2.71 5.99 1.91
CA PHE A 22 -1.80 7.00 2.41
C PHE A 22 -2.39 8.39 2.21
N THR A 23 -1.82 9.38 2.87
CA THR A 23 -2.21 10.78 2.73
C THR A 23 -1.10 11.57 2.08
N ASP A 24 -1.46 12.47 1.17
CA ASP A 24 -0.52 13.46 0.66
C ASP A 24 -0.25 14.59 1.67
N ILE A 25 0.65 15.52 1.30
CA ILE A 25 1.08 16.61 2.18
C ILE A 25 -0.03 17.62 2.51
N VAL A 26 -1.10 17.67 1.70
CA VAL A 26 -2.27 18.51 1.95
C VAL A 26 -3.40 17.74 2.66
N GLY A 27 -3.13 16.48 3.03
CA GLY A 27 -4.03 15.63 3.80
C GLY A 27 -5.11 14.92 2.98
N GLN A 28 -5.01 14.92 1.65
CA GLN A 28 -5.93 14.14 0.83
C GLN A 28 -5.60 12.66 0.91
N MET A 29 -6.63 11.83 1.11
CA MET A 29 -6.51 10.38 1.03
C MET A 29 -6.23 9.95 -0.41
N LYS A 30 -5.18 9.16 -0.59
CA LYS A 30 -4.81 8.50 -1.84
C LYS A 30 -4.73 7.00 -1.61
N SER A 31 -4.86 6.24 -2.69
CA SER A 31 -4.68 4.79 -2.61
C SER A 31 -4.36 4.19 -3.97
N PHE A 32 -3.70 3.04 -3.93
CA PHE A 32 -3.63 2.13 -5.08
C PHE A 32 -3.91 0.69 -4.62
N ALA A 33 -4.23 -0.17 -5.57
CA ALA A 33 -4.57 -1.57 -5.32
C ALA A 33 -3.41 -2.48 -5.72
N ILE A 34 -3.19 -3.52 -4.93
CA ILE A 34 -2.30 -4.64 -5.21
C ILE A 34 -3.09 -5.95 -5.10
N THR A 35 -2.52 -7.00 -5.66
CA THR A 35 -3.06 -8.36 -5.62
C THR A 35 -2.54 -9.14 -4.40
N GLU A 36 -3.19 -10.26 -4.08
CA GLU A 36 -2.74 -11.17 -3.01
C GLU A 36 -1.29 -11.65 -3.20
N SER A 37 -0.86 -11.85 -4.46
CA SER A 37 0.51 -12.29 -4.80
C SER A 37 1.57 -11.22 -4.58
N GLU A 38 1.19 -9.94 -4.63
CA GLU A 38 2.12 -8.82 -4.44
C GLU A 38 2.26 -8.44 -2.96
N LEU A 39 1.31 -8.85 -2.11
CA LEU A 39 1.25 -8.45 -0.71
C LEU A 39 2.48 -8.86 0.11
N GLU A 40 3.03 -10.05 -0.13
CA GLU A 40 4.22 -10.51 0.58
C GLU A 40 5.42 -9.62 0.27
N VAL A 41 5.66 -9.33 -1.01
CA VAL A 41 6.71 -8.42 -1.47
C VAL A 41 6.45 -7.01 -0.93
N ALA A 42 5.19 -6.54 -0.96
CA ALA A 42 4.82 -5.24 -0.44
C ALA A 42 5.16 -5.08 1.05
N LEU A 43 4.91 -6.10 1.87
CA LEU A 43 5.20 -6.06 3.31
C LEU A 43 6.70 -6.21 3.64
N GLU A 44 7.53 -6.67 2.70
CA GLU A 44 8.98 -6.80 2.88
C GLU A 44 9.77 -5.61 2.31
N ASN A 45 9.46 -5.25 1.08
CA ASN A 45 10.25 -4.33 0.26
C ASN A 45 9.49 -3.07 -0.14
N GLY A 46 8.20 -3.00 0.20
CA GLY A 46 7.30 -1.94 -0.26
C GLY A 46 6.87 -2.12 -1.71
N MET A 47 6.03 -1.21 -2.18
CA MET A 47 5.54 -1.16 -3.57
C MET A 47 5.90 0.17 -4.20
N GLY A 48 6.49 0.11 -5.39
CA GLY A 48 6.73 1.27 -6.22
C GLY A 48 5.43 1.90 -6.68
N PHE A 49 5.33 3.23 -6.60
CA PHE A 49 4.23 3.99 -7.17
C PHE A 49 4.72 5.33 -7.71
N ASP A 50 4.00 5.85 -8.70
CA ASP A 50 4.33 7.12 -9.34
C ASP A 50 3.89 8.32 -8.45
N GLY A 51 4.87 8.98 -7.86
CA GLY A 51 4.72 10.15 -7.00
C GLY A 51 4.28 11.41 -7.74
N SER A 52 4.33 11.44 -9.08
CA SER A 52 3.89 12.61 -9.88
C SER A 52 2.38 12.90 -9.72
N SER A 53 1.60 11.89 -9.30
CA SER A 53 0.17 12.03 -9.01
C SER A 53 -0.14 12.61 -7.63
N ILE A 54 0.89 12.92 -6.82
CA ILE A 54 0.76 13.54 -5.50
C ILE A 54 0.97 15.05 -5.64
N THR A 55 -0.08 15.83 -5.36
CA THR A 55 0.00 17.30 -5.41
C THR A 55 0.94 17.82 -4.32
N GLY A 56 2.06 18.40 -4.73
CA GLY A 56 2.99 19.11 -3.84
C GLY A 56 4.29 18.37 -3.48
N TYR A 57 4.53 17.18 -4.05
CA TYR A 57 5.89 16.65 -4.12
C TYR A 57 6.63 17.30 -5.31
N GLN A 58 7.90 17.66 -5.09
CA GLN A 58 8.71 18.58 -5.89
C GLN A 58 8.95 18.19 -7.37
N ASP A 59 9.42 19.18 -8.14
CA ASP A 59 9.76 19.18 -9.57
C ASP A 59 10.23 17.83 -10.14
N ILE A 60 9.42 17.26 -11.05
CA ILE A 60 9.68 16.41 -12.25
C ILE A 60 10.77 15.30 -12.22
N GLU A 61 11.77 15.28 -11.33
CA GLU A 61 12.96 14.43 -11.45
C GLU A 61 13.07 13.22 -10.49
N GLU A 62 12.16 13.03 -9.52
CA GLU A 62 12.18 11.82 -8.66
C GLU A 62 10.76 11.24 -8.47
N SER A 63 10.14 10.75 -9.56
CA SER A 63 8.76 10.23 -9.52
C SER A 63 8.61 8.83 -8.92
N ASP A 64 9.70 8.13 -8.62
CA ASP A 64 9.63 6.75 -8.13
C ASP A 64 9.64 6.73 -6.60
N MET A 65 8.46 6.51 -6.02
CA MET A 65 8.28 6.40 -4.57
C MET A 65 8.00 4.97 -4.15
N ILE A 66 8.40 4.59 -2.94
CA ILE A 66 8.10 3.29 -2.34
C ILE A 66 7.08 3.48 -1.22
N ALA A 67 5.90 2.88 -1.37
CA ALA A 67 4.92 2.76 -0.30
C ALA A 67 5.24 1.53 0.55
N MET A 68 5.56 1.75 1.82
CA MET A 68 5.78 0.68 2.80
C MET A 68 4.51 0.47 3.64
N PRO A 69 3.74 -0.61 3.43
CA PRO A 69 2.53 -0.89 4.20
C PRO A 69 2.86 -1.25 5.65
N ASP A 70 2.11 -0.68 6.59
CA ASP A 70 2.17 -1.05 8.00
C ASP A 70 1.15 -2.16 8.33
N PRO A 71 1.59 -3.41 8.64
CA PRO A 71 0.69 -4.51 8.97
C PRO A 71 -0.16 -4.27 10.22
N SER A 72 0.23 -3.33 11.09
CA SER A 72 -0.56 -2.95 12.27
C SER A 72 -1.88 -2.25 11.90
N THR A 73 -1.93 -1.60 10.74
CA THR A 73 -3.08 -0.84 10.23
C THR A 73 -4.07 -1.68 9.42
N PHE A 74 -3.79 -2.97 9.21
CA PHE A 74 -4.59 -3.85 8.37
C PHE A 74 -6.04 -3.96 8.86
N LYS A 75 -6.98 -3.81 7.93
CA LYS A 75 -8.42 -3.99 8.13
C LYS A 75 -9.06 -4.66 6.93
N LEU A 76 -9.93 -5.64 7.20
CA LEU A 76 -10.89 -6.11 6.22
C LEU A 76 -12.01 -5.07 6.10
N LEU A 77 -12.29 -4.65 4.87
CA LEU A 77 -13.40 -3.77 4.56
C LEU A 77 -14.62 -4.63 4.17
N PRO A 78 -15.83 -4.29 4.64
CA PRO A 78 -17.06 -4.95 4.19
C PRO A 78 -17.35 -4.70 2.71
#